data_AF-A0A9D9MGL3-F1
#
_entry.id   AF-A0A9D9MGL3-F1
#
_cell.length_a   1.000
_cell.length_b   1.000
_cell.length_c   1.000
_cell.angle_alpha   90.00
_cell.angle_beta   90.00
_cell.angle_gamma   90.00
#
_symmetry.space_group_name_H-M   'P 1'
#
loop_
_entity.id
_entity.type
_entity.pdbx_description
1 polymer ?
#
loop_
_entity_poly.entity_id
_entity_poly.type
_entity_poly.pdbx_seq_one_letter_code
_entity_poly.pdbx_strand_id
1 'polypeptide(L)'
;MKTHWRTAWQGQEIVVYREEQAVDRVQAQDIARVVFVHQGTGDSPGDLLFAIVETADEVLLFPDYTGFAGRVNFERQAFWAERGCVFWVSERHATLPARLRRGHWLLRSAGPAYARVPRAELAGLLDGWPLDGPQTWEQRKWRRIENSRPFSNSAPGQLHA
;
A
#
# COMPACT_ATOMS: atom_id res chain seq x y z
N MET A 1 16.52 17.73 -15.38
CA MET A 1 15.41 16.83 -15.79
C MET A 1 14.86 16.14 -14.55
N LYS A 2 13.56 16.25 -14.27
CA LYS A 2 12.94 15.45 -13.20
C LYS A 2 12.87 14.02 -13.71
N THR A 3 13.45 13.07 -12.99
CA THR A 3 13.42 11.67 -13.41
C THR A 3 11.97 11.17 -13.41
N HIS A 4 11.47 10.70 -14.54
CA HIS A 4 10.09 10.22 -14.67
C HIS A 4 10.02 8.71 -14.37
N TRP A 5 9.25 8.36 -13.35
CA TRP A 5 8.95 6.98 -12.98
C TRP A 5 7.49 6.69 -13.25
N ARG A 6 7.18 5.46 -13.68
CA ARG A 6 5.80 4.97 -13.76
C ARG A 6 5.74 3.45 -13.65
N THR A 7 4.62 2.93 -13.21
CA THR A 7 4.28 1.51 -13.30
C THR A 7 3.11 1.29 -14.24
N ALA A 8 3.09 0.19 -14.98
CA ALA A 8 1.97 -0.20 -15.84
C ALA A 8 1.77 -1.71 -15.85
N TRP A 9 0.53 -2.15 -16.07
CA TRP A 9 0.23 -3.55 -16.35
C TRP A 9 0.72 -3.94 -17.75
N GLN A 10 1.40 -5.07 -17.86
CA GLN A 10 1.66 -5.77 -19.12
C GLN A 10 1.31 -7.24 -18.95
N GLY A 11 0.19 -7.69 -19.52
CA GLY A 11 -0.30 -9.05 -19.29
C GLY A 11 -0.59 -9.30 -17.81
N GLN A 12 0.16 -10.21 -17.17
CA GLN A 12 0.05 -10.53 -15.74
C GLN A 12 1.13 -9.86 -14.88
N GLU A 13 1.97 -9.03 -15.47
CA GLU A 13 3.06 -8.33 -14.79
C GLU A 13 2.70 -6.87 -14.52
N ILE A 14 3.28 -6.33 -13.46
CA ILE A 14 3.42 -4.90 -13.25
C ILE A 14 4.86 -4.52 -13.59
N VAL A 15 5.01 -3.72 -14.64
CA VAL A 15 6.31 -3.27 -15.15
C VAL A 15 6.63 -1.89 -14.60
N VAL A 16 7.86 -1.72 -14.13
CA VAL A 16 8.39 -0.47 -13.59
C VAL A 16 9.26 0.19 -14.65
N TYR A 17 8.96 1.45 -14.93
CA TYR A 17 9.68 2.26 -15.91
C TYR A 17 10.40 3.41 -15.24
N ARG A 18 11.58 3.72 -15.79
CA ARG A 18 12.34 4.94 -15.51
C ARG A 18 12.73 5.54 -16.86
N GLU A 19 12.37 6.79 -17.12
CA GLU A 19 12.61 7.44 -18.43
C GLU A 19 12.10 6.60 -19.61
N GLU A 20 10.89 6.05 -19.50
CA GLU A 20 10.27 5.15 -20.50
C GLU A 20 10.98 3.81 -20.74
N GLN A 21 12.12 3.56 -20.11
CA GLN A 21 12.78 2.26 -20.14
C GLN A 21 12.23 1.36 -19.03
N ALA A 22 11.83 0.14 -19.38
CA ALA A 22 11.49 -0.88 -18.40
C ALA A 22 12.75 -1.26 -17.61
N VAL A 23 12.74 -1.00 -16.31
CA VAL A 23 13.88 -1.26 -15.41
C VAL A 23 13.61 -2.40 -14.45
N ASP A 24 12.33 -2.76 -14.24
CA ASP A 24 11.96 -3.90 -13.41
C ASP A 24 10.57 -4.44 -13.75
N ARG A 25 10.27 -5.67 -13.31
CA ARG A 25 8.97 -6.35 -13.48
C ARG A 25 8.65 -7.20 -12.26
N VAL A 26 7.37 -7.20 -11.86
CA VAL A 26 6.86 -8.12 -10.85
C VAL A 26 5.64 -8.86 -11.41
N GLN A 27 5.66 -10.18 -11.30
CA GLN A 27 4.51 -11.02 -11.61
C GLN A 27 3.45 -10.83 -10.54
N ALA A 28 2.23 -10.44 -10.92
CA ALA A 28 1.21 -10.11 -9.93
C ALA A 28 0.76 -11.33 -9.10
N GLN A 29 0.87 -12.54 -9.66
CA GLN A 29 0.56 -13.77 -8.93
C GLN A 29 1.60 -14.10 -7.84
N ASP A 30 2.83 -13.61 -8.00
CA ASP A 30 3.93 -13.85 -7.05
C ASP A 30 3.88 -12.86 -5.86
N ILE A 31 3.02 -11.84 -5.94
CA ILE A 31 2.83 -10.87 -4.85
C ILE A 31 2.07 -11.52 -3.70
N ALA A 32 2.79 -11.81 -2.62
CA ALA A 32 2.25 -12.38 -1.40
C ALA A 32 1.55 -11.33 -0.53
N ARG A 33 2.10 -10.10 -0.48
CA ARG A 33 1.56 -9.01 0.36
C ARG A 33 1.83 -7.65 -0.28
N VAL A 34 0.83 -6.78 -0.28
CA VAL A 34 0.96 -5.35 -0.57
C VAL A 34 0.64 -4.60 0.72
N VAL A 35 1.56 -3.77 1.21
CA VAL A 35 1.32 -2.91 2.38
C VAL A 35 1.38 -1.46 1.95
N PHE A 36 0.25 -0.75 2.10
CA PHE A 36 0.18 0.69 1.91
C PHE A 36 0.55 1.43 3.20
N VAL A 37 1.59 2.26 3.12
CA VAL A 37 1.95 3.16 4.20
C VAL A 37 1.29 4.51 3.97
N HIS A 38 0.53 4.97 4.95
CA HIS A 38 -0.23 6.22 4.84
C HIS A 38 0.05 7.18 6.00
N GLN A 39 -0.07 8.47 5.71
CA GLN A 39 -0.20 9.51 6.73
C GLN A 39 -1.67 9.66 7.14
N GLY A 40 -1.92 10.33 8.27
CA GLY A 40 -3.28 10.57 8.76
C GLY A 40 -4.11 9.29 8.87
N THR A 41 -5.36 9.33 8.42
CA THR A 41 -6.28 8.17 8.43
C THR A 41 -6.12 7.25 7.22
N GLY A 42 -5.44 7.68 6.16
CA GLY A 42 -5.25 6.88 4.94
C GLY A 42 -6.52 6.78 4.12
N ASP A 43 -7.30 7.86 4.09
CA ASP A 43 -8.66 7.90 3.58
C ASP A 43 -8.77 8.67 2.27
N SER A 44 -7.71 9.38 1.87
CA SER A 44 -7.52 9.95 0.54
C SER A 44 -6.37 9.27 -0.21
N PRO A 45 -6.41 9.17 -1.56
CA PRO A 45 -5.26 8.68 -2.32
C PRO A 45 -3.98 9.50 -2.09
N GLY A 46 -4.11 10.79 -1.75
CA GLY A 46 -2.99 11.67 -1.41
C GLY A 46 -2.37 11.40 -0.02
N ASP A 47 -3.00 10.54 0.79
CA ASP A 47 -2.46 10.12 2.07
C ASP A 47 -1.43 9.00 1.92
N LEU A 48 -1.33 8.37 0.75
CA LEU A 48 -0.40 7.27 0.51
C LEU A 48 1.01 7.81 0.26
N LEU A 49 1.95 7.33 1.06
CA LEU A 49 3.35 7.76 0.99
C LEU A 49 4.18 6.82 0.13
N PHE A 50 4.00 5.52 0.33
CA PHE A 50 4.64 4.47 -0.45
C PHE A 50 3.92 3.14 -0.23
N ALA A 51 4.18 2.18 -1.11
CA ALA A 51 3.76 0.80 -0.97
C ALA A 51 4.98 -0.11 -0.77
N ILE A 52 4.78 -1.16 0.01
CA ILE A 52 5.72 -2.28 0.11
C ILE A 52 5.06 -3.47 -0.55
N VAL A 53 5.79 -4.17 -1.39
CA VAL A 53 5.32 -5.35 -2.11
C VAL A 53 6.25 -6.49 -1.78
N GLU A 54 5.72 -7.52 -1.15
CA GLU A 54 6.46 -8.73 -0.82
C GLU A 54 6.14 -9.84 -1.79
N THR A 55 7.19 -10.45 -2.32
CA THR A 55 7.17 -11.75 -2.98
C THR A 55 7.75 -12.81 -2.05
N ALA A 56 7.98 -14.02 -2.56
CA ALA A 56 8.62 -15.10 -1.81
C ALA A 56 10.03 -14.70 -1.35
N ASP A 57 10.81 -14.07 -2.23
CA ASP A 57 12.25 -13.83 -2.01
C ASP A 57 12.62 -12.37 -1.88
N GLU A 58 11.72 -11.45 -2.26
CA GLU A 58 12.04 -10.03 -2.40
C GLU A 58 11.00 -9.13 -1.74
N VAL A 59 11.45 -7.94 -1.37
CA VAL A 59 10.61 -6.81 -0.96
C VAL A 59 10.90 -5.65 -1.91
N LEU A 60 9.87 -5.14 -2.55
CA LEU A 60 9.92 -3.96 -3.39
C LEU A 60 9.29 -2.77 -2.66
N LEU A 61 9.97 -1.63 -2.71
CA LEU A 61 9.50 -0.36 -2.18
C LEU A 61 9.08 0.52 -3.35
N PHE A 62 7.80 0.91 -3.38
CA PHE A 62 7.22 1.76 -4.40
C PHE A 62 6.82 3.11 -3.81
N PRO A 63 7.60 4.17 -4.04
CA PRO A 63 7.20 5.52 -3.69
C PRO A 63 5.92 5.95 -4.41
N ASP A 64 5.20 6.90 -3.82
CA ASP A 64 3.99 7.52 -4.38
C ASP A 64 4.13 7.93 -5.85
N TYR A 65 5.28 8.51 -6.22
CA TYR A 65 5.57 9.01 -7.56
C TYR A 65 5.70 7.92 -8.63
N THR A 66 5.75 6.64 -8.26
CA THR A 66 5.81 5.52 -9.23
C THR A 66 4.43 5.17 -9.78
N GLY A 67 3.35 5.59 -9.13
CA GLY A 67 1.97 5.28 -9.53
C GLY A 67 1.53 3.84 -9.24
N PHE A 68 2.31 3.06 -8.49
CA PHE A 68 1.98 1.68 -8.13
C PHE A 68 0.65 1.57 -7.37
N ALA A 69 0.40 2.49 -6.42
CA ALA A 69 -0.85 2.51 -5.67
C ALA A 69 -2.08 2.60 -6.57
N GLY A 70 -1.99 3.32 -7.70
CA GLY A 70 -3.06 3.38 -8.68
C GLY A 70 -3.35 2.04 -9.34
N ARG A 71 -2.30 1.25 -9.62
CA ARG A 71 -2.42 -0.09 -10.22
C ARG A 71 -3.17 -1.09 -9.33
N VAL A 72 -3.10 -0.87 -8.02
CA VAL A 72 -3.76 -1.71 -7.01
C VAL A 72 -5.16 -1.19 -6.69
N ASN A 73 -5.31 0.12 -6.48
CA ASN A 73 -6.57 0.69 -5.99
C ASN A 73 -7.61 0.93 -7.10
N PHE A 74 -7.17 1.21 -8.33
CA PHE A 74 -8.08 1.64 -9.41
C PHE A 74 -8.10 0.71 -10.62
N GLU A 75 -7.16 -0.22 -10.72
CA GLU A 75 -7.08 -1.16 -11.83
C GLU A 75 -7.24 -2.59 -11.33
N ARG A 76 -7.93 -3.42 -12.14
CA ARG A 76 -8.13 -4.85 -11.87
C ARG A 76 -8.61 -5.13 -10.44
N GLN A 77 -9.57 -4.36 -9.95
CA GLN A 77 -10.04 -4.43 -8.57
C GLN A 77 -10.52 -5.83 -8.16
N ALA A 78 -11.17 -6.56 -9.07
CA ALA A 78 -11.60 -7.95 -8.83
C ALA A 78 -10.41 -8.87 -8.51
N PHE A 79 -9.30 -8.73 -9.24
CA PHE A 79 -8.07 -9.49 -8.99
C PHE A 79 -7.52 -9.20 -7.58
N TRP A 80 -7.40 -7.92 -7.19
CA TRP A 80 -6.87 -7.57 -5.87
C TRP A 80 -7.81 -7.94 -4.71
N ALA A 81 -9.12 -7.87 -4.94
CA ALA A 81 -10.11 -8.32 -3.97
C ALA A 81 -10.06 -9.84 -3.76
N GLU A 82 -9.96 -10.61 -4.85
CA GLU A 82 -9.83 -12.07 -4.80
C GLU A 82 -8.51 -12.51 -4.17
N ARG A 83 -7.40 -11.83 -4.50
CA ARG A 83 -6.08 -12.11 -3.91
C ARG A 83 -6.04 -11.88 -2.40
N GLY A 84 -6.85 -10.95 -1.88
CA GLY A 84 -6.95 -10.69 -0.44
C GLY A 84 -5.59 -10.40 0.21
N CYS A 85 -4.69 -9.69 -0.49
CA CYS A 85 -3.30 -9.48 -0.04
C CYS A 85 -2.93 -8.00 0.18
N VAL A 86 -3.91 -7.10 0.22
CA VAL A 86 -3.70 -5.66 0.41
C VAL A 86 -3.91 -5.27 1.86
N PHE A 87 -2.89 -4.71 2.48
CA PHE A 87 -2.86 -4.28 3.88
C PHE A 87 -2.45 -2.82 3.98
N TRP A 88 -2.67 -2.25 5.15
CA TRP A 88 -2.45 -0.84 5.40
C TRP A 88 -1.80 -0.63 6.75
N VAL A 89 -0.99 0.42 6.85
CA VAL A 89 -0.34 0.79 8.10
C VAL A 89 -0.10 2.29 8.15
N SER A 90 -0.25 2.88 9.33
CA SER A 90 0.12 4.26 9.56
C SER A 90 1.65 4.43 9.49
N GLU A 91 2.11 5.52 8.89
CA GLU A 91 3.52 5.92 8.86
C GLU A 91 4.18 5.93 10.25
N ARG A 92 3.39 6.16 11.31
CA ARG A 92 3.84 6.19 12.71
C ARG A 92 4.41 4.85 13.17
N HIS A 93 4.00 3.75 12.54
CA HIS A 93 4.47 2.39 12.86
C HIS A 93 5.41 1.84 11.76
N ALA A 94 5.45 2.47 10.58
CA ALA A 94 6.13 1.96 9.40
C ALA A 94 7.54 2.56 9.20
N THR A 95 8.37 2.51 10.24
CA THR A 95 9.74 3.07 10.15
C THR A 95 10.66 2.15 9.34
N LEU A 96 11.25 2.67 8.28
CA LEU A 96 12.21 1.95 7.45
C LEU A 96 13.66 2.08 7.97
N PRO A 97 14.56 1.10 7.69
CA PRO A 97 15.98 1.23 7.95
C PRO A 97 16.59 2.47 7.30
N ALA A 98 17.61 3.08 7.94
CA ALA A 98 18.22 4.33 7.48
C ALA A 98 18.65 4.31 6.00
N ARG A 99 19.22 3.19 5.53
CA ARG A 99 19.66 3.03 4.14
C ARG A 99 18.53 3.10 3.10
N LEU A 100 17.28 2.85 3.51
CA LEU A 100 16.10 2.86 2.64
C LEU A 100 15.30 4.17 2.75
N ARG A 101 15.62 5.03 3.72
CA ARG A 101 15.03 6.36 3.85
C ARG A 101 15.80 7.31 2.92
N ARG A 102 15.11 8.17 2.16
CA ARG A 102 15.82 9.24 1.44
C ARG A 102 16.42 10.21 2.45
N GLY A 103 17.62 10.70 2.13
CA GLY A 103 18.42 11.59 2.98
C GLY A 103 17.66 12.82 3.49
N HIS A 104 18.09 13.27 4.66
CA HIS A 104 17.55 14.36 5.45
C HIS A 104 17.17 15.60 4.64
N TRP A 105 15.87 15.87 4.51
CA TRP A 105 15.37 17.19 4.18
C TRP A 105 14.47 17.66 5.33
N LEU A 106 14.83 18.81 5.92
CA LEU A 106 14.36 19.32 7.22
C LEU A 106 12.84 19.60 7.33
N LEU A 107 12.03 19.32 6.31
CA LEU A 107 10.62 19.75 6.27
C LEU A 107 9.62 18.71 5.73
N ARG A 108 10.06 17.49 5.41
CA ARG A 108 9.16 16.35 5.10
C ARG A 108 9.94 15.05 5.29
N SER A 109 9.31 14.04 5.88
CA SER A 109 9.79 12.66 5.85
C SER A 109 10.04 12.30 4.39
N ALA A 110 11.30 12.30 3.94
CA ALA A 110 11.61 11.90 2.59
C ALA A 110 11.34 10.39 2.52
N GLY A 111 10.23 10.02 1.89
CA GLY A 111 9.85 8.63 1.65
C GLY A 111 10.95 7.86 0.92
N PRO A 112 10.86 6.53 0.86
CA PRO A 112 11.89 5.72 0.22
C PRO A 112 12.10 6.12 -1.24
N ALA A 113 13.24 5.73 -1.81
CA ALA A 113 13.38 5.63 -3.25
C ALA A 113 12.82 4.27 -3.70
N TYR A 114 12.56 4.13 -5.00
CA TYR A 114 12.28 2.83 -5.56
C TYR A 114 13.46 1.88 -5.29
N ALA A 115 13.17 0.70 -4.73
CA ALA A 115 14.18 -0.31 -4.41
C ALA A 115 13.56 -1.70 -4.44
N ARG A 116 14.39 -2.69 -4.78
CA ARG A 116 14.10 -4.12 -4.62
C ARG A 116 15.23 -4.69 -3.77
N VAL A 117 14.87 -5.33 -2.66
CA VAL A 117 15.82 -5.90 -1.70
C VAL A 117 15.42 -7.32 -1.34
N PRO A 118 16.35 -8.19 -0.89
CA PRO A 118 16.01 -9.50 -0.38
C PRO A 118 14.99 -9.43 0.76
N ARG A 119 14.00 -10.31 0.74
CA ARG A 119 12.94 -10.41 1.76
C ARG A 119 13.52 -10.51 3.17
N ALA A 120 14.59 -11.28 3.33
CA ALA A 120 15.28 -11.48 4.61
C ALA A 120 15.77 -10.16 5.25
N GLU A 121 16.01 -9.10 4.48
CA GLU A 121 16.44 -7.81 5.03
C GLU A 121 15.32 -7.06 5.77
N LEU A 122 14.06 -7.31 5.41
CA LEU A 122 12.91 -6.55 5.91
C LEU A 122 11.84 -7.41 6.57
N ALA A 123 11.81 -8.72 6.38
CA ALA A 123 10.76 -9.61 6.90
C ALA A 123 10.51 -9.41 8.40
N GLY A 124 11.55 -9.49 9.23
CA GLY A 124 11.40 -9.33 10.69
C GLY A 124 10.90 -7.94 11.11
N LEU A 125 11.17 -6.90 10.33
CA LEU A 125 10.62 -5.56 10.56
C LEU A 125 9.14 -5.50 10.18
N LEU A 126 8.79 -5.98 8.99
CA LEU A 126 7.43 -5.93 8.44
C LEU A 126 6.45 -6.78 9.24
N ASP A 127 6.91 -7.92 9.77
CA ASP A 127 6.08 -8.83 10.58
C ASP A 127 5.72 -8.22 11.94
N GLY A 128 6.46 -7.21 12.40
CA GLY A 128 6.16 -6.46 13.62
C GLY A 128 5.17 -5.29 13.42
N TRP A 129 4.77 -5.00 12.18
CA TRP A 129 3.89 -3.86 11.91
C TRP A 129 2.42 -4.18 12.22
N PRO A 130 1.68 -3.26 12.85
CA PRO A 130 0.26 -3.43 13.08
C PRO A 130 -0.51 -3.18 11.78
N LEU A 131 -0.66 -4.23 10.98
CA LEU A 131 -1.32 -4.15 9.68
C LEU A 131 -2.84 -4.23 9.81
N ASP A 132 -3.54 -3.32 9.12
CA ASP A 132 -4.99 -3.39 8.93
C ASP A 132 -5.32 -4.08 7.59
N GLY A 133 -6.16 -5.11 7.62
CA GLY A 133 -6.59 -5.85 6.43
C GLY A 133 -6.60 -7.37 6.62
N PRO A 134 -6.65 -8.15 5.53
CA PRO A 134 -6.57 -7.69 4.14
C PRO A 134 -7.85 -7.02 3.64
N GLN A 135 -7.70 -5.93 2.89
CA GLN A 135 -8.81 -5.16 2.32
C GLN A 135 -8.33 -4.21 1.23
N THR A 136 -9.08 -4.11 0.14
CA THR A 136 -8.87 -3.11 -0.90
C THR A 136 -9.35 -1.72 -0.46
N TRP A 137 -8.99 -0.70 -1.23
CA TRP A 137 -9.48 0.67 -1.02
C TRP A 137 -11.02 0.76 -0.95
N GLU A 138 -11.71 0.14 -1.91
CA GLU A 138 -13.17 0.15 -1.97
C GLU A 138 -13.79 -0.55 -0.75
N GLN A 139 -13.22 -1.66 -0.29
CA GLN A 139 -13.67 -2.35 0.92
C GLN A 139 -13.51 -1.48 2.18
N ARG A 140 -12.39 -0.74 2.31
CA ARG A 140 -12.20 0.24 3.39
C ARG A 140 -13.25 1.35 3.37
N LYS A 141 -13.52 1.90 2.18
CA LYS A 141 -14.52 2.95 1.97
C LYS A 141 -15.90 2.47 2.41
N TRP A 142 -16.32 1.28 2.00
CA TRP A 142 -17.60 0.68 2.40
C TRP A 142 -17.71 0.46 3.90
N ARG A 143 -16.68 -0.13 4.53
CA ARG A 143 -16.65 -0.33 5.99
C ARG A 143 -16.79 0.99 6.76
N ARG A 144 -16.17 2.07 6.26
CA ARG A 144 -16.32 3.40 6.87
C ARG A 144 -17.75 3.91 6.77
N ILE A 145 -18.38 3.75 5.60
CA ILE A 145 -19.78 4.13 5.39
C ILE A 145 -20.68 3.36 6.36
N GLU A 146 -20.49 2.04 6.49
CA GLU A 146 -21.23 1.19 7.43
C GLU A 146 -21.06 1.66 8.89
N ASN A 147 -19.82 1.93 9.30
CA ASN A 147 -19.51 2.39 10.66
C ASN A 147 -20.02 3.81 10.96
N SER A 148 -20.21 4.63 9.93
CA SER A 148 -20.68 6.02 10.06
C SER A 148 -22.21 6.16 10.15
N ARG A 149 -22.97 5.06 10.01
CA ARG A 149 -24.43 5.10 10.11
C ARG A 149 -24.86 5.36 11.56
N PRO A 150 -25.60 6.45 11.84
CA PRO A 150 -26.20 6.65 13.16
C PRO A 150 -27.23 5.54 13.45
N PHE A 151 -27.31 5.09 14.70
CA PHE A 151 -28.26 4.08 15.23
C PHE A 151 -28.01 2.59 14.92
N SER A 152 -26.84 2.20 14.41
CA SER A 152 -26.50 0.77 14.21
C SER A 152 -26.38 -0.06 15.52
N ASN A 153 -26.25 0.61 16.67
CA ASN A 153 -26.24 -0.01 18.02
C ASN A 153 -27.54 0.18 18.81
N SER A 154 -28.61 0.70 18.21
CA SER A 154 -29.90 0.80 18.89
C SER A 154 -30.60 -0.55 18.84
N ALA A 155 -30.37 -1.39 19.84
CA ALA A 155 -31.29 -2.49 20.13
C ALA A 155 -32.73 -1.93 20.17
N PRO A 156 -33.72 -2.58 19.55
CA PRO A 156 -35.09 -2.09 19.57
C PRO A 156 -35.54 -1.99 21.04
N GLY A 157 -35.89 -0.78 21.44
CA GLY A 157 -36.35 -0.49 22.79
C GLY A 157 -37.48 -1.44 23.17
N GLN A 158 -37.33 -2.09 24.32
CA GLN A 158 -38.47 -2.66 25.03
C GLN A 158 -39.43 -1.50 25.32
N LEU A 159 -40.54 -1.45 24.59
CA LEU A 159 -41.71 -0.71 24.99
C LEU A 159 -42.25 -1.40 26.25
N HIS A 160 -41.97 -0.83 27.42
CA HIS A 160 -42.72 -1.17 28.62
C HIS A 160 -44.13 -0.59 28.49
N ALA A 161 -45.10 -1.48 28.74
CA ALA A 161 -46.53 -1.27 28.67
C ALA A 161 -47.05 -0.15 29.59
#